data_AF-A0A5B8JX26-F1
#
_entry.id   AF-A0A5B8JX26-F1
#
_cell.length_a   1.000
_cell.length_b   1.000
_cell.length_c   1.000
_cell.angle_alpha   90.00
_cell.angle_beta   90.00
_cell.angle_gamma   90.00
#
_symmetry.space_group_name_H-M   'P 1'
#
loop_
_entity.id
_entity.type
_entity.pdbx_description
1 polymer ?
#
loop_
_entity_poly.entity_id
_entity_poly.type
_entity_poly.pdbx_seq_one_letter_code
_entity_poly.pdbx_strand_id
1 'polypeptide(L)'
;MNGLDNKYELKMNKIVFCEIDIDYLKYLYEFDNEVSYNENYKKHIKAHLGILTSIQNNTFIIPLTSPKEKHLKISNNSNQIEKMFDQDNNSLGVLLIQKIIPVSEILIKRINIEKDEKYGNLILKQLNYIKRNKARILKKVNTHYDKVMNNKKIKFSTNLPADINFLKNYLK
;
A
#
# COMPACT_ATOMS: atom_id res chain seq x y z
N MET A 1 -12.50 30.91 13.21
CA MET A 1 -11.43 29.93 12.89
C MET A 1 -11.80 29.30 11.57
N ASN A 2 -11.31 29.85 10.46
CA ASN A 2 -11.75 29.46 9.12
C ASN A 2 -10.98 28.24 8.64
N GLY A 3 -11.74 27.31 8.05
CA GLY A 3 -11.30 25.99 7.62
C GLY A 3 -10.15 26.05 6.62
N LEU A 4 -9.06 25.37 6.99
CA LEU A 4 -8.21 24.72 6.02
C LEU A 4 -8.88 23.37 5.73
N ASP A 5 -9.70 23.33 4.68
CA ASP A 5 -10.03 22.06 4.05
C ASP A 5 -8.71 21.33 3.78
N ASN A 6 -8.53 20.16 4.40
CA ASN A 6 -7.31 19.35 4.26
C ASN A 6 -7.17 18.95 2.78
N LYS A 7 -6.40 19.73 2.02
CA LYS A 7 -6.24 19.60 0.57
C LYS A 7 -5.64 18.23 0.14
N TYR A 8 -5.16 17.41 1.08
CA TYR A 8 -4.39 16.18 0.82
C TYR A 8 -4.92 14.92 1.54
N GLU A 9 -6.21 14.86 1.87
CA GLU A 9 -6.77 13.67 2.53
C GLU A 9 -7.07 12.52 1.56
N LEU A 10 -6.46 11.36 1.80
CA LEU A 10 -6.77 10.05 1.21
C LEU A 10 -8.17 9.63 1.62
N LYS A 11 -9.01 9.44 0.61
CA LYS A 11 -10.31 8.78 0.76
C LYS A 11 -10.19 7.34 0.26
N MET A 12 -10.43 6.38 1.14
CA MET A 12 -10.53 4.98 0.76
C MET A 12 -11.93 4.73 0.16
N ASN A 13 -12.02 4.98 -1.13
CA ASN A 13 -13.22 4.81 -1.94
C ASN A 13 -13.41 3.34 -2.33
N LYS A 14 -12.30 2.62 -2.60
CA LYS A 14 -12.32 1.21 -2.98
C LYS A 14 -11.13 0.45 -2.39
N ILE A 15 -11.37 -0.78 -1.95
CA ILE A 15 -10.31 -1.72 -1.53
C ILE A 15 -10.28 -2.83 -2.57
N VAL A 16 -9.13 -3.05 -3.22
CA VAL A 16 -8.95 -4.14 -4.18
C VAL A 16 -7.68 -4.92 -3.89
N PHE A 17 -7.73 -6.22 -4.10
CA PHE A 17 -6.51 -7.01 -4.24
C PHE A 17 -6.11 -6.99 -5.72
N CYS A 18 -4.86 -6.63 -5.98
CA CYS A 18 -4.37 -6.49 -7.34
C CYS A 18 -2.90 -6.88 -7.47
N GLU A 19 -2.54 -7.31 -8.65
CA GLU A 19 -1.17 -7.42 -9.11
C GLU A 19 -0.82 -6.10 -9.79
N ILE A 20 0.41 -5.64 -9.59
CA ILE A 20 0.93 -4.46 -10.27
C ILE A 20 1.82 -4.97 -11.40
N ASP A 21 1.79 -4.28 -12.53
CA ASP A 21 2.74 -4.50 -13.61
C ASP A 21 4.18 -4.55 -13.07
N ILE A 22 4.86 -5.66 -13.35
CA ILE A 22 6.17 -5.95 -12.77
C ILE A 22 7.27 -5.09 -13.39
N ASP A 23 7.12 -4.69 -14.66
CA ASP A 23 8.08 -3.84 -15.35
C ASP A 23 7.94 -2.39 -14.87
N TYR A 24 6.72 -1.95 -14.54
CA TYR A 24 6.51 -0.69 -13.83
C TYR A 24 7.14 -0.70 -12.42
N LEU A 25 6.94 -1.77 -11.64
CA LEU A 25 7.59 -1.90 -10.33
C LEU A 25 9.11 -1.89 -10.43
N LYS A 26 9.67 -2.56 -11.45
CA LYS A 26 11.11 -2.55 -11.73
C LYS A 26 11.57 -1.13 -12.07
N TYR A 27 10.87 -0.44 -12.96
CA TYR A 27 11.16 0.93 -13.35
C TYR A 27 11.20 1.86 -12.14
N LEU A 28 10.19 1.83 -11.26
CA LEU A 28 10.23 2.63 -10.03
C LEU A 28 11.42 2.26 -9.14
N TYR A 29 11.69 0.96 -8.98
CA TYR A 29 12.77 0.45 -8.13
C TYR A 29 14.18 0.90 -8.58
N GLU A 30 14.39 1.09 -9.89
CA GLU A 30 15.64 1.60 -10.44
C GLU A 30 15.97 3.02 -9.95
N PHE A 31 14.96 3.81 -9.60
CA PHE A 31 15.13 5.18 -9.07
C PHE A 31 14.87 5.28 -7.55
N ASP A 32 14.02 4.41 -7.01
CA ASP A 32 13.69 4.33 -5.59
C ASP A 32 13.80 2.89 -5.06
N ASN A 33 14.95 2.59 -4.46
CA ASN A 33 15.25 1.26 -3.91
C ASN A 33 14.38 0.86 -2.69
N GLU A 34 13.55 1.77 -2.19
CA GLU A 34 12.59 1.47 -1.13
C GLU A 34 11.29 0.87 -1.71
N VAL A 35 11.05 0.96 -3.02
CA VAL A 35 9.91 0.31 -3.69
C VAL A 35 9.98 -1.21 -3.51
N SER A 36 8.83 -1.82 -3.23
CA SER A 36 8.77 -3.27 -2.95
C SER A 36 8.82 -4.10 -4.23
N TYR A 37 10.03 -4.31 -4.76
CA TYR A 37 10.30 -5.11 -5.95
C TYR A 37 11.11 -6.39 -5.64
N ASN A 38 10.89 -7.44 -6.43
CA ASN A 38 11.72 -8.65 -6.44
C ASN A 38 11.58 -9.32 -7.81
N GLU A 39 12.69 -9.71 -8.44
CA GLU A 39 12.67 -10.36 -9.76
C GLU A 39 11.89 -11.68 -9.78
N ASN A 40 11.86 -12.41 -8.66
CA ASN A 40 11.09 -13.65 -8.56
C ASN A 40 9.58 -13.40 -8.62
N TYR A 41 9.09 -12.16 -8.50
CA TYR A 41 7.68 -11.84 -8.71
C TYR A 41 7.22 -12.09 -10.15
N LYS A 42 8.15 -12.19 -11.12
CA LYS A 42 7.83 -12.66 -12.47
C LYS A 42 7.41 -14.15 -12.52
N LYS A 43 7.88 -14.95 -11.55
CA LYS A 43 7.62 -16.40 -11.45
C LYS A 43 6.54 -16.75 -10.42
N HIS A 44 6.50 -15.99 -9.33
CA HIS A 44 5.52 -16.15 -8.25
C HIS A 44 4.79 -14.83 -8.09
N ILE A 45 3.59 -14.77 -8.63
CA ILE A 45 2.80 -13.56 -8.58
C ILE A 45 2.52 -13.21 -7.12
N LYS A 46 3.08 -12.09 -6.67
CA LYS A 46 2.79 -11.56 -5.35
C LYS A 46 1.63 -10.60 -5.44
N ALA A 47 0.51 -10.97 -4.82
CA ALA A 47 -0.59 -10.04 -4.64
C ALA A 47 -0.12 -8.80 -3.85
N HIS A 48 -0.30 -7.62 -4.43
CA HIS A 48 -0.25 -6.37 -3.70
C HIS A 48 -1.68 -6.05 -3.25
N LEU A 49 -1.81 -5.49 -2.05
CA LEU A 49 -3.10 -4.98 -1.64
C LEU A 49 -3.24 -3.53 -2.07
N GLY A 50 -3.87 -3.31 -3.22
CA GLY A 50 -4.28 -1.99 -3.64
C GLY A 50 -5.46 -1.50 -2.81
N ILE A 51 -5.22 -0.82 -1.70
CA ILE A 51 -6.22 0.17 -1.29
C ILE A 51 -6.21 1.24 -2.39
N LEU A 52 -7.13 1.17 -3.36
CA LEU A 52 -7.36 2.24 -4.33
C LEU A 52 -7.98 3.40 -3.57
N THR A 53 -7.10 4.17 -2.95
CA THR A 53 -7.43 5.42 -2.30
C THR A 53 -7.00 6.53 -3.24
N SER A 54 -7.94 7.41 -3.55
CA SER A 54 -7.71 8.53 -4.45
C SER A 54 -7.47 9.78 -3.63
N ILE A 55 -6.35 10.47 -3.87
CA ILE A 55 -6.17 11.89 -3.51
C ILE A 55 -6.01 12.65 -4.81
N GLN A 56 -6.75 13.74 -5.00
CA GLN A 56 -6.52 14.65 -6.13
C GLN A 56 -6.41 13.91 -7.49
N ASN A 57 -7.25 12.90 -7.71
CA ASN A 57 -7.28 12.02 -8.89
C ASN A 57 -6.09 11.07 -9.08
N ASN A 58 -5.12 11.04 -8.16
CA ASN A 58 -4.04 10.05 -8.16
C ASN A 58 -4.45 8.81 -7.36
N THR A 59 -4.09 7.65 -7.90
CA THR A 59 -4.34 6.36 -7.28
C THR A 59 -3.05 5.83 -6.66
N PHE A 60 -3.14 5.26 -5.46
CA PHE A 60 -2.00 4.69 -4.76
C PHE A 60 -2.25 3.24 -4.37
N ILE A 61 -1.18 2.48 -4.14
CA ILE A 61 -1.22 1.12 -3.60
C ILE A 61 -0.33 1.02 -2.37
N ILE A 62 -0.79 0.29 -1.35
CA ILE A 62 -0.03 -0.01 -0.14
C ILE A 62 0.38 -1.49 -0.16
N PRO A 63 1.67 -1.81 -0.33
CA PRO A 63 2.11 -3.20 -0.40
C PRO A 63 1.70 -4.00 0.84
N LEU A 64 1.19 -5.21 0.59
CA LEU A 64 0.92 -6.22 1.61
C LEU A 64 2.06 -7.23 1.63
N THR A 65 2.44 -7.67 2.82
CA THR A 65 3.44 -8.73 2.99
C THR A 65 3.09 -9.62 4.16
N SER A 66 3.55 -10.88 4.11
CA SER A 66 3.62 -11.72 5.30
C SER A 66 4.50 -11.06 6.37
N PRO A 67 4.27 -11.34 7.66
CA PRO A 67 5.15 -10.88 8.74
C PRO A 67 6.57 -11.39 8.53
N LYS A 68 7.53 -10.55 8.91
CA LYS A 68 8.98 -10.81 8.85
C LYS A 68 9.58 -10.22 10.11
N GLU A 69 10.72 -10.73 10.54
CA GLU A 69 11.39 -10.28 11.78
C GLU A 69 11.59 -8.76 11.83
N LYS A 70 11.97 -8.15 10.70
CA LYS A 70 12.13 -6.69 10.60
C LYS A 70 10.86 -5.90 10.92
N HIS A 71 9.68 -6.49 10.70
CA HIS A 71 8.40 -5.87 11.02
C HIS A 71 8.07 -5.93 12.51
N LEU A 72 8.62 -6.90 13.27
CA LEU A 72 8.41 -7.01 14.71
C LEU A 72 8.94 -5.77 15.44
N LYS A 73 10.10 -5.27 15.00
CA LYS A 73 10.78 -4.09 15.55
C LYS A 73 10.02 -2.78 15.34
N ILE A 74 9.05 -2.74 14.42
CA ILE A 74 8.25 -1.55 14.13
C ILE A 74 6.97 -1.59 14.96
N SER A 75 6.73 -0.57 15.79
CA SER A 75 5.49 -0.48 16.59
C SER A 75 4.26 -0.41 15.71
N ASN A 76 3.19 -1.13 16.09
CA ASN A 76 1.91 -1.03 15.41
C ASN A 76 1.18 0.30 15.71
N ASN A 77 1.70 1.17 16.58
CA ASN A 77 1.20 2.54 16.74
C ASN A 77 1.90 3.53 15.81
N SER A 78 2.94 3.11 15.10
CA SER A 78 3.59 3.93 14.07
C SER A 78 2.67 4.12 12.86
N ASN A 79 2.91 5.20 12.11
CA ASN A 79 2.24 5.46 10.83
C ASN A 79 2.96 4.78 9.64
N GLN A 80 3.95 3.94 9.90
CA GLN A 80 4.77 3.30 8.87
C GLN A 80 4.22 1.94 8.42
N ILE A 81 3.50 1.24 9.31
CA ILE A 81 2.89 -0.06 9.03
C ILE A 81 1.53 -0.23 9.71
N GLU A 82 0.74 -1.19 9.23
CA GLU A 82 -0.37 -1.79 9.97
C GLU A 82 -0.20 -3.31 10.01
N LYS A 83 0.03 -3.86 11.20
CA LYS A 83 0.03 -5.30 11.45
C LYS A 83 -1.42 -5.75 11.66
N MET A 84 -1.85 -6.75 10.91
CA MET A 84 -3.20 -7.28 10.94
C MET A 84 -3.23 -8.63 11.66
N PHE A 85 -4.25 -8.82 12.49
CA PHE A 85 -4.45 -10.03 13.27
C PHE A 85 -5.92 -10.44 13.22
N ASP A 86 -6.20 -11.74 13.25
CA ASP A 86 -7.56 -12.22 13.49
C ASP A 86 -7.90 -12.20 14.98
N GLN A 87 -9.12 -12.65 15.31
CA GLN A 87 -9.64 -12.68 16.68
C GLN A 87 -8.85 -13.58 17.62
N ASP A 88 -8.10 -14.54 17.08
CA ASP A 88 -7.28 -15.50 17.82
C ASP A 88 -5.81 -15.02 17.89
N ASN A 89 -5.55 -13.75 17.58
CA ASN A 89 -4.22 -13.14 17.47
C ASN A 89 -3.30 -13.79 16.41
N ASN A 90 -3.83 -14.58 15.47
CA ASN A 90 -3.03 -15.07 14.35
C ASN A 90 -2.76 -13.93 13.37
N SER A 91 -1.52 -13.82 12.91
CA SER A 91 -1.19 -12.76 11.97
C SER A 91 -1.80 -13.00 10.59
N LEU A 92 -2.49 -11.98 10.09
CA LEU A 92 -3.06 -11.95 8.75
C LEU A 92 -2.13 -11.27 7.73
N GLY A 93 -1.01 -10.70 8.17
CA GLY A 93 -0.09 -9.94 7.31
C GLY A 93 0.15 -8.52 7.80
N VAL A 94 0.91 -7.75 7.00
CA VAL A 94 1.35 -6.40 7.32
C VAL A 94 1.16 -5.50 6.10
N LEU A 95 0.44 -4.39 6.27
CA LEU A 95 0.42 -3.28 5.31
C LEU A 95 1.66 -2.42 5.52
N LEU A 96 2.45 -2.25 4.47
CA LEU A 96 3.65 -1.41 4.48
C LEU A 96 3.30 0.01 4.03
N ILE A 97 2.71 0.80 4.93
CA ILE A 97 2.27 2.18 4.65
C ILE A 97 3.43 3.05 4.16
N GLN A 98 4.62 2.86 4.73
CA GLN A 98 5.85 3.52 4.32
C GLN A 98 6.30 3.19 2.88
N LYS A 99 5.70 2.17 2.25
CA LYS A 99 6.04 1.68 0.91
C LYS A 99 4.95 1.98 -0.10
N ILE A 100 4.09 2.96 0.21
CA ILE A 100 3.02 3.37 -0.69
C ILE A 100 3.62 3.86 -2.02
N ILE A 101 3.01 3.46 -3.14
CA ILE A 101 3.45 3.87 -4.47
C ILE A 101 2.25 4.38 -5.29
N PRO A 102 2.46 5.31 -6.22
CA PRO A 102 1.43 5.74 -7.15
C PRO A 102 1.27 4.70 -8.27
N VAL A 103 0.06 4.59 -8.82
CA VAL A 103 -0.24 3.67 -9.91
C VAL A 103 -1.36 4.22 -10.81
N SER A 104 -1.44 3.71 -12.04
CA SER A 104 -2.60 3.89 -12.92
C SER A 104 -3.43 2.61 -13.00
N GLU A 105 -4.74 2.72 -13.24
CA GLU A 105 -5.61 1.55 -13.37
C GLU A 105 -5.20 0.61 -14.53
N ILE A 106 -4.50 1.13 -15.55
CA ILE A 106 -4.01 0.29 -16.65
C ILE A 106 -2.83 -0.61 -16.25
N LEU A 107 -2.13 -0.26 -15.16
CA LEU A 107 -0.96 -0.98 -14.64
C LEU A 107 -1.32 -1.97 -13.53
N ILE A 108 -2.62 -2.18 -13.28
CA ILE A 108 -3.09 -3.12 -12.27
C ILE A 108 -3.93 -4.22 -12.91
N LYS A 109 -3.69 -5.45 -12.47
CA LYS A 109 -4.56 -6.58 -12.75
C LYS A 109 -5.28 -6.96 -11.47
N ARG A 110 -6.61 -6.85 -11.45
CA ARG A 110 -7.41 -7.25 -10.28
C ARG A 110 -7.34 -8.76 -10.12
N ILE A 111 -7.09 -9.21 -8.90
CA ILE A 111 -7.05 -10.63 -8.60
C ILE A 111 -8.49 -11.09 -8.38
N ASN A 112 -8.93 -12.07 -9.18
CA ASN A 112 -10.16 -12.79 -8.90
C ASN A 112 -9.82 -13.92 -7.92
N ILE A 113 -10.49 -13.97 -6.79
CA ILE A 113 -10.14 -14.87 -5.70
C ILE A 113 -11.32 -15.79 -5.45
N GLU A 114 -11.09 -17.08 -5.66
CA GLU A 114 -12.05 -18.11 -5.32
C GLU A 114 -12.13 -18.25 -3.79
N LYS A 115 -13.35 -18.28 -3.25
CA LYS A 115 -13.60 -18.20 -1.81
C LYS A 115 -13.18 -19.46 -1.05
N ASP A 116 -13.11 -20.60 -1.73
CA ASP A 116 -13.02 -21.91 -1.09
C ASP A 116 -11.59 -22.45 -0.96
N GLU A 117 -10.60 -21.72 -1.47
CA GLU A 117 -9.19 -22.05 -1.25
C GLU A 117 -8.63 -21.42 0.03
N LYS A 118 -7.63 -22.06 0.64
CA LYS A 118 -6.91 -21.53 1.82
C LYS A 118 -6.43 -20.09 1.61
N TYR A 119 -5.95 -19.78 0.40
CA TYR A 119 -5.50 -18.45 0.03
C TYR A 119 -6.66 -17.44 -0.03
N GLY A 120 -7.81 -17.83 -0.59
CA GLY A 120 -8.98 -16.97 -0.64
C GLY A 120 -9.56 -16.64 0.73
N ASN A 121 -9.57 -17.63 1.63
CA ASN A 121 -9.95 -17.42 3.03
C ASN A 121 -9.05 -16.41 3.76
N LEU A 122 -7.73 -16.47 3.53
CA LEU A 122 -6.80 -15.48 4.07
C LEU A 122 -7.13 -14.07 3.58
N ILE A 123 -7.40 -13.91 2.27
CA ILE A 123 -7.72 -12.60 1.71
C ILE A 123 -9.04 -12.08 2.26
N LEU A 124 -10.05 -12.92 2.42
CA LEU A 124 -11.32 -12.52 3.03
C LEU A 124 -11.12 -12.01 4.47
N LYS A 125 -10.31 -12.71 5.28
CA LYS A 125 -9.94 -12.27 6.63
C LYS A 125 -9.22 -10.91 6.61
N GLN A 126 -8.28 -10.71 5.70
CA GLN A 126 -7.57 -9.44 5.53
C GLN A 126 -8.52 -8.31 5.13
N LEU A 127 -9.40 -8.52 4.15
CA LEU A 127 -10.43 -7.56 3.73
C LEU A 127 -11.34 -7.16 4.90
N ASN A 128 -11.80 -8.15 5.68
CA ASN A 128 -12.65 -7.90 6.84
C ASN A 128 -11.90 -7.13 7.93
N TYR A 129 -10.62 -7.39 8.15
CA TYR A 129 -9.79 -6.60 9.05
C TYR A 129 -9.70 -5.14 8.60
N ILE A 130 -9.40 -4.90 7.32
CA ILE A 130 -9.21 -3.54 6.77
C ILE A 130 -10.51 -2.75 6.82
N LYS A 131 -11.63 -3.37 6.47
CA LYS A 131 -12.96 -2.75 6.56
C LYS A 131 -13.26 -2.30 7.98
N ARG A 132 -13.05 -3.17 8.98
CA ARG A 132 -13.28 -2.86 10.40
C ARG A 132 -12.34 -1.77 10.93
N ASN A 133 -11.10 -1.72 10.45
CA ASN A 133 -10.07 -0.78 10.91
C ASN A 133 -9.86 0.40 9.96
N LYS A 134 -10.81 0.65 9.04
CA LYS A 134 -10.70 1.63 7.94
C LYS A 134 -10.25 3.01 8.41
N ALA A 135 -10.88 3.56 9.44
CA ALA A 135 -10.59 4.91 9.94
C ALA A 135 -9.15 5.01 10.50
N ARG A 136 -8.72 4.00 11.26
CA ARG A 136 -7.36 3.92 11.82
C ARG A 136 -6.32 3.79 10.72
N ILE A 137 -6.54 2.90 9.75
CA ILE A 137 -5.63 2.72 8.62
C ILE A 137 -5.52 4.02 7.83
N LEU A 138 -6.63 4.63 7.45
CA LEU A 138 -6.64 5.91 6.74
C LEU A 138 -5.89 7.00 7.48
N LYS A 139 -6.11 7.15 8.78
CA LYS A 139 -5.38 8.13 9.59
C LYS A 139 -3.87 7.94 9.50
N LYS A 140 -3.39 6.70 9.58
CA LYS A 140 -1.96 6.39 9.45
C LYS A 140 -1.43 6.73 8.05
N VAL A 141 -2.15 6.32 7.00
CA VAL A 141 -1.72 6.57 5.62
C VAL A 141 -1.71 8.06 5.32
N ASN A 142 -2.74 8.81 5.72
CA ASN A 142 -2.79 10.28 5.61
C ASN A 142 -1.63 10.94 6.34
N THR A 143 -1.41 10.57 7.60
CA THR A 143 -0.31 11.16 8.38
C THR A 143 1.06 10.84 7.76
N HIS A 144 1.21 9.66 7.14
CA HIS A 144 2.43 9.30 6.45
C HIS A 144 2.59 10.09 5.15
N TYR A 145 1.55 10.10 4.30
CA TYR A 145 1.48 10.85 3.05
C TYR A 145 1.82 12.33 3.26
N ASP A 146 1.14 13.00 4.19
CA ASP A 146 1.36 14.41 4.50
C ASP A 146 2.81 14.68 4.89
N LYS A 147 3.42 13.80 5.68
CA LYS A 147 4.83 13.97 6.08
C LYS A 147 5.77 13.86 4.88
N VAL A 148 5.58 12.84 4.03
CA VAL A 148 6.45 12.62 2.86
C VAL A 148 6.28 13.74 1.83
N MET A 149 5.04 14.17 1.56
CA MET A 149 4.76 15.27 0.62
C MET A 149 5.28 16.62 1.10
N ASN A 150 5.41 16.82 2.42
CA ASN A 150 6.05 17.99 3.01
C ASN A 150 7.57 17.79 3.24
N ASN A 151 8.22 16.97 2.41
CA ASN A 151 9.67 16.72 2.40
C ASN A 151 10.27 16.23 3.73
N LYS A 152 9.49 15.61 4.62
CA LYS A 152 10.05 14.98 5.82
C LYS A 152 10.67 13.64 5.47
N LYS A 153 11.96 13.49 5.74
CA LYS A 153 12.67 12.22 5.57
C LYS A 153 12.15 11.18 6.56
N ILE A 154 11.52 10.13 6.05
CA ILE A 154 11.09 8.98 6.83
C ILE A 154 11.97 7.79 6.46
N LYS A 155 12.56 7.15 7.45
CA LYS A 155 13.45 6.00 7.24
C LYS A 155 12.69 4.88 6.52
N PHE A 156 13.33 4.29 5.52
CA PHE A 156 12.79 3.16 4.75
C PHE A 156 11.47 3.47 4.02
N SER A 157 11.21 4.74 3.74
CA SER A 157 10.02 5.20 3.03
C SER A 157 10.30 5.36 1.55
N THR A 158 9.32 5.04 0.72
CA THR A 158 9.36 5.39 -0.71
C THR A 158 9.38 6.91 -0.90
N ASN A 159 9.97 7.36 -2.01
CA ASN A 159 10.07 8.75 -2.42
C ASN A 159 8.84 9.16 -3.22
N LEU A 160 7.70 9.22 -2.53
CA LEU A 160 6.40 9.42 -3.15
C LEU A 160 6.30 10.63 -4.11
N PRO A 161 6.88 11.82 -3.81
CA PRO A 161 6.89 12.94 -4.74
C PRO A 161 7.62 12.62 -6.06
N ALA A 162 8.74 11.90 -6.00
CA ALA A 162 9.47 11.48 -7.19
C ALA A 162 8.71 10.39 -7.95
N ASP A 163 8.18 9.39 -7.24
CA ASP A 163 7.43 8.28 -7.83
C ASP A 163 6.20 8.75 -8.59
N ILE A 164 5.51 9.80 -8.12
CA ILE A 164 4.37 10.40 -8.83
C ILE A 164 4.80 10.95 -10.20
N ASN A 165 5.99 11.53 -10.29
CA ASN A 165 6.53 12.02 -11.56
C ASN A 165 7.02 10.86 -12.46
N PHE A 166 7.60 9.83 -11.87
CA PHE A 166 7.99 8.61 -12.59
C PHE A 166 6.79 7.90 -13.21
N LEU A 167 5.67 7.78 -12.49
CA LEU A 167 4.41 7.26 -13.07
C LEU A 167 3.98 8.05 -14.31
N LYS A 168 4.00 9.39 -14.23
CA LYS A 168 3.61 10.24 -15.37
C LYS A 168 4.51 10.05 -16.58
N ASN A 169 5.81 9.81 -16.37
CA ASN A 169 6.75 9.57 -17.45
C ASN A 169 6.62 8.18 -18.05
N TYR A 170 6.34 7.16 -17.22
CA TYR A 170 6.13 5.79 -17.67
C TYR A 170 4.89 5.62 -18.57
N LEU A 171 3.87 6.47 -18.35
CA LEU A 171 2.61 6.43 -19.11
C LEU A 171 2.61 7.26 -20.40
N LYS A 172 3.68 8.03 -20.67
CA LYS A 172 3.83 8.81 -21.92
C LYS A 172 4.40 7.93 -23.02
#